data_AF-A0A3D3MP35-F1
#
_entry.id   AF-A0A3D3MP35-F1
#
_cell.length_a   1.000
_cell.length_b   1.000
_cell.length_c   1.000
_cell.angle_alpha   90.00
_cell.angle_beta   90.00
_cell.angle_gamma   90.00
#
_symmetry.space_group_name_H-M   'P 1'
#
loop_
_entity.id
_entity.type
_entity.pdbx_description
1 polymer ?
#
loop_
_entity_poly.entity_id
_entity_poly.type
_entity_poly.pdbx_seq_one_letter_code
_entity_poly.pdbx_strand_id
1 'polypeptide(L)'
;MLAGIWICRKYLIKIKPMKKTYTTLNYDWLTKTTGDPFVDAGGYTLEEFSRHFPDLDILQLIRKASEIYVNSWGAKINPFFLNSPITQPAFKGNKKITETESYFQYVLSNNLDADNSAPIGECRLTGRNTYLFPCGRNNSVLSGSTAFVNFHHNFQSGLMVSKEILIRYFFLPLGCEQLQGQIALITSSNPDISSFFCQKICNENLIAVGKGLSESILKAKTNSPGTALFRYADIIISERREEFDDKGSTLSLYHFTNFGASPSLMIYELPFQVLKFYSYVTKAKHIESWNNFVRRYYHTKGSKYDEENQKLIIQNNKEIIHVVSSEYQEWSNTIYDSLLNGKSILGYMLKYCRENDIDYNIIKIYSINILGMKKETIDKIEQMADYIIDSNDEIGIGKAIKKLDGVKNSYDLRRFVS
;
A
#
# COMPACT_ATOMS: atom_id res chain seq x y z
N MET A 1 -14.51 -1.35 35.40
CA MET A 1 -15.28 -1.21 34.15
C MET A 1 -14.38 -1.21 32.91
N LEU A 2 -13.39 -0.32 32.79
CA LEU A 2 -12.40 -0.33 31.68
C LEU A 2 -11.55 -1.61 31.59
N ALA A 3 -11.10 -2.15 32.72
CA ALA A 3 -10.43 -3.45 32.77
C ALA A 3 -11.36 -4.61 32.34
N GLY A 4 -12.68 -4.49 32.60
CA GLY A 4 -13.68 -5.45 32.15
C GLY A 4 -13.93 -5.40 30.64
N ILE A 5 -13.87 -4.21 30.03
CA ILE A 5 -13.91 -4.02 28.57
C ILE A 5 -12.61 -4.55 27.95
N TRP A 6 -11.45 -4.31 28.56
CA TRP A 6 -10.16 -4.80 28.08
C TRP A 6 -10.02 -6.32 28.20
N ILE A 7 -10.53 -6.90 29.30
CA ILE A 7 -10.63 -8.34 29.50
C ILE A 7 -11.67 -8.94 28.55
N CYS A 8 -12.86 -8.36 28.36
CA CYS A 8 -13.81 -8.82 27.34
C CYS A 8 -13.25 -8.73 25.92
N ARG A 9 -12.48 -7.68 25.59
CA ARG A 9 -11.79 -7.55 24.29
C ARG A 9 -10.68 -8.59 24.12
N LYS A 10 -9.98 -8.97 25.19
CA LYS A 10 -9.00 -10.09 25.20
C LYS A 10 -9.64 -11.50 25.29
N TYR A 11 -10.81 -11.65 25.93
CA TYR A 11 -11.49 -12.94 26.15
C TYR A 11 -12.47 -13.31 25.03
N LEU A 12 -13.16 -12.34 24.41
CA LEU A 12 -14.00 -12.57 23.23
C LEU A 12 -13.17 -12.82 21.97
N ILE A 13 -11.89 -12.44 21.99
CA ILE A 13 -10.88 -12.79 20.98
C ILE A 13 -9.99 -13.93 21.53
N LYS A 14 -10.57 -14.91 22.23
CA LYS A 14 -10.03 -16.28 22.12
C LYS A 14 -10.45 -16.81 20.77
N ILE A 15 -9.73 -16.36 19.74
CA ILE A 15 -9.91 -16.75 18.34
C ILE A 15 -9.88 -18.27 18.32
N LYS A 16 -11.00 -18.89 17.98
CA LYS A 16 -11.00 -20.31 17.68
C LYS A 16 -10.18 -20.45 16.39
N PRO A 17 -8.98 -21.05 16.44
CA PRO A 17 -8.18 -21.22 15.23
C PRO A 17 -8.95 -22.08 14.25
N MET A 18 -8.69 -21.90 12.94
CA MET A 18 -9.31 -22.72 11.90
C MET A 18 -9.24 -24.21 12.25
N LYS A 19 -10.24 -24.97 11.81
CA LYS A 19 -10.28 -26.42 12.05
C LYS A 19 -9.07 -27.09 11.40
N LYS A 20 -8.27 -27.81 12.20
CA LYS A 20 -7.06 -28.50 11.76
C LYS A 20 -7.36 -29.97 11.40
N THR A 21 -7.73 -30.22 10.13
CA THR A 21 -8.08 -31.57 9.64
C THR A 21 -6.90 -32.31 8.99
N TYR A 22 -5.93 -31.61 8.39
CA TYR A 22 -4.91 -32.22 7.54
C TYR A 22 -3.56 -32.35 8.27
N THR A 23 -3.14 -33.58 8.55
CA THR A 23 -1.85 -33.87 9.23
C THR A 23 -0.62 -33.58 8.38
N THR A 24 -0.79 -33.56 7.05
CA THR A 24 0.26 -33.26 6.07
C THR A 24 0.58 -31.77 5.92
N LEU A 25 -0.20 -30.90 6.58
CA LEU A 25 -0.09 -29.46 6.48
C LEU A 25 0.58 -28.89 7.72
N ASN A 26 1.60 -28.04 7.52
CA ASN A 26 2.15 -27.28 8.63
C ASN A 26 1.37 -25.97 8.80
N TYR A 27 0.44 -25.96 9.75
CA TYR A 27 -0.45 -24.83 10.01
C TYR A 27 0.28 -23.54 10.39
N ASP A 28 1.43 -23.61 11.05
CA ASP A 28 2.18 -22.39 11.43
C ASP A 28 2.69 -21.68 10.17
N TRP A 29 3.07 -22.46 9.15
CA TRP A 29 3.49 -21.94 7.86
C TRP A 29 2.34 -21.52 6.96
N LEU A 30 1.09 -21.49 7.42
CA LEU A 30 0.02 -20.78 6.73
C LEU A 30 0.05 -19.27 6.97
N THR A 31 0.66 -18.80 8.07
CA THR A 31 0.64 -17.38 8.44
C THR A 31 2.01 -16.81 8.85
N LYS A 32 3.00 -17.65 9.16
CA LYS A 32 4.38 -17.20 9.49
C LYS A 32 5.02 -16.35 8.40
N THR A 33 5.66 -15.25 8.76
CA THR A 33 6.35 -14.39 7.79
C THR A 33 7.47 -15.12 7.03
N THR A 34 7.56 -14.87 5.74
CA THR A 34 8.59 -15.39 4.84
C THR A 34 9.50 -14.30 4.30
N GLY A 35 9.10 -13.04 4.41
CA GLY A 35 9.80 -11.90 3.79
C GLY A 35 9.42 -11.66 2.34
N ASP A 36 8.52 -12.49 1.77
CA ASP A 36 7.91 -12.21 0.47
C ASP A 36 6.59 -11.46 0.69
N PRO A 37 6.43 -10.25 0.15
CA PRO A 37 5.28 -9.38 0.43
C PRO A 37 3.95 -9.99 0.00
N PHE A 38 3.91 -10.75 -1.10
CA PHE A 38 2.69 -11.33 -1.65
C PHE A 38 2.28 -12.58 -0.87
N VAL A 39 3.25 -13.42 -0.51
CA VAL A 39 3.01 -14.60 0.32
C VAL A 39 2.57 -14.21 1.72
N ASP A 40 3.23 -13.23 2.33
CA ASP A 40 2.91 -12.76 3.68
C ASP A 40 1.53 -12.11 3.71
N ALA A 41 1.20 -11.27 2.72
CA ALA A 41 -0.14 -10.72 2.56
C ALA A 41 -1.22 -11.81 2.42
N GLY A 42 -0.96 -12.84 1.61
CA GLY A 42 -1.84 -14.00 1.49
C GLY A 42 -2.03 -14.75 2.82
N GLY A 43 -0.97 -14.88 3.62
CA GLY A 43 -1.02 -15.45 4.96
C GLY A 43 -1.85 -14.64 5.96
N TYR A 44 -1.63 -13.32 6.03
CA TYR A 44 -2.42 -12.42 6.89
C TYR A 44 -3.90 -12.41 6.49
N THR A 45 -4.16 -12.48 5.19
CA THR A 45 -5.51 -12.53 4.65
C THR A 45 -6.21 -13.84 4.99
N LEU A 46 -5.51 -14.97 4.85
CA LEU A 46 -6.02 -16.27 5.29
C LEU A 46 -6.30 -16.28 6.79
N GLU A 47 -5.42 -15.68 7.59
CA GLU A 47 -5.63 -15.56 9.03
C GLU A 47 -6.96 -14.84 9.32
N GLU A 48 -7.18 -13.65 8.75
CA GLU A 48 -8.43 -12.91 8.92
C GLU A 48 -9.63 -13.68 8.41
N PHE A 49 -9.56 -14.18 7.18
CA PHE A 49 -10.64 -14.92 6.55
C PHE A 49 -11.08 -16.12 7.41
N SER A 50 -10.12 -16.84 8.00
CA SER A 50 -10.41 -17.97 8.88
C SER A 50 -11.12 -17.57 10.18
N ARG A 51 -10.93 -16.34 10.67
CA ARG A 51 -11.65 -15.83 11.87
C ARG A 51 -13.14 -15.65 11.61
N HIS A 52 -13.53 -15.34 10.38
CA HIS A 52 -14.94 -15.25 9.97
C HIS A 52 -15.59 -16.63 9.78
N PHE A 53 -14.79 -17.68 9.60
CA PHE A 53 -15.26 -19.05 9.37
C PHE A 53 -14.48 -20.08 10.20
N PRO A 54 -14.49 -20.00 11.54
CA PRO A 54 -13.60 -20.76 12.41
C PRO A 54 -13.87 -22.28 12.40
N ASP A 55 -15.09 -22.69 12.05
CA ASP A 55 -15.48 -24.09 12.01
C ASP A 55 -15.09 -24.81 10.70
N LEU A 56 -14.62 -24.06 9.70
CA LEU A 56 -14.15 -24.59 8.43
C LEU A 56 -12.69 -25.00 8.52
N ASP A 57 -12.35 -26.12 7.88
CA ASP A 57 -10.96 -26.47 7.62
C ASP A 57 -10.43 -25.83 6.34
N ILE A 58 -9.14 -26.02 6.06
CA ILE A 58 -8.46 -25.29 4.98
C ILE A 58 -9.07 -25.54 3.59
N LEU A 59 -9.54 -26.76 3.29
CA LEU A 59 -10.16 -27.05 2.00
C LEU A 59 -11.53 -26.37 1.92
N GLN A 60 -12.30 -26.42 3.01
CA GLN A 60 -13.57 -25.72 3.11
C GLN A 60 -13.40 -24.19 3.00
N LEU A 61 -12.34 -23.62 3.56
CA LEU A 61 -11.99 -22.20 3.39
C LEU A 61 -11.63 -21.89 1.94
N ILE A 62 -10.85 -22.74 1.26
CA ILE A 62 -10.52 -22.60 -0.17
C ILE A 62 -11.78 -22.64 -1.03
N ARG A 63 -12.69 -23.57 -0.75
CA ARG A 63 -14.00 -23.63 -1.41
C ARG A 63 -14.79 -22.34 -1.16
N LYS A 64 -14.82 -21.85 0.07
CA LYS A 64 -15.52 -20.60 0.43
C LYS A 64 -14.97 -19.39 -0.31
N ALA A 65 -13.65 -19.24 -0.38
CA ALA A 65 -13.01 -18.20 -1.19
C ALA A 65 -13.30 -18.37 -2.69
N SER A 66 -13.31 -19.62 -3.19
CA SER A 66 -13.68 -19.91 -4.59
C SER A 66 -15.12 -19.48 -4.92
N GLU A 67 -16.05 -19.69 -4.00
CA GLU A 67 -17.44 -19.23 -4.14
C GLU A 67 -17.51 -17.70 -4.26
N ILE A 68 -16.73 -16.97 -3.46
CA ILE A 68 -16.64 -15.50 -3.58
C ILE A 68 -16.08 -15.11 -4.95
N TYR A 69 -14.95 -15.71 -5.33
CA TYR A 69 -14.28 -15.39 -6.60
C TYR A 69 -15.16 -15.65 -7.81
N VAL A 70 -15.96 -16.71 -7.80
CA VAL A 70 -16.81 -17.09 -8.93
C VAL A 70 -18.18 -16.43 -8.87
N ASN A 71 -18.89 -16.56 -7.75
CA ASN A 71 -20.30 -16.18 -7.66
C ASN A 71 -20.46 -14.67 -7.43
N SER A 72 -19.58 -14.06 -6.62
CA SER A 72 -19.62 -12.62 -6.37
C SER A 72 -18.81 -11.85 -7.42
N TRP A 73 -17.62 -12.32 -7.77
CA TRP A 73 -16.71 -11.57 -8.65
C TRP A 73 -16.68 -12.05 -10.10
N GLY A 74 -17.49 -13.04 -10.48
CA GLY A 74 -17.56 -13.53 -11.86
C GLY A 74 -16.24 -14.11 -12.38
N ALA A 75 -15.40 -14.66 -11.50
CA ALA A 75 -14.05 -15.14 -11.76
C ALA A 75 -13.07 -14.07 -12.31
N LYS A 76 -13.33 -12.78 -12.05
CA LYS A 76 -12.50 -11.64 -12.52
C LYS A 76 -11.22 -11.46 -11.69
N ILE A 77 -10.52 -12.54 -11.37
CA ILE A 77 -9.22 -12.53 -10.66
C ILE A 77 -8.04 -12.91 -11.57
N ASN A 78 -8.22 -12.82 -12.89
CA ASN A 78 -7.16 -12.97 -13.89
C ASN A 78 -5.92 -12.08 -13.66
N PRO A 79 -6.04 -10.85 -13.10
CA PRO A 79 -4.87 -10.05 -12.75
C PRO A 79 -3.97 -10.68 -11.69
N PHE A 80 -4.42 -11.71 -10.96
CA PHE A 80 -3.61 -12.49 -10.03
C PHE A 80 -3.14 -13.79 -10.68
N PHE A 81 -4.08 -14.59 -11.21
CA PHE A 81 -3.81 -15.94 -11.70
C PHE A 81 -4.28 -16.14 -13.12
N LEU A 82 -3.35 -16.42 -14.02
CA LEU A 82 -3.64 -16.70 -15.42
C LEU A 82 -3.76 -18.21 -15.66
N ASN A 83 -4.88 -18.66 -16.23
CA ASN A 83 -5.16 -20.08 -16.53
C ASN A 83 -5.11 -21.00 -15.29
N SER A 84 -5.44 -20.46 -14.12
CA SER A 84 -5.72 -21.25 -12.91
C SER A 84 -7.03 -22.02 -13.08
N PRO A 85 -7.29 -23.13 -12.37
CA PRO A 85 -8.62 -23.76 -12.37
C PRO A 85 -9.77 -22.75 -12.12
N ILE A 86 -9.56 -21.77 -11.24
CA ILE A 86 -10.57 -20.75 -10.94
C ILE A 86 -10.75 -19.73 -12.07
N THR A 87 -9.71 -19.45 -12.87
CA THR A 87 -9.75 -18.44 -13.95
C THR A 87 -9.86 -19.01 -15.36
N GLN A 88 -9.58 -20.30 -15.56
CA GLN A 88 -9.59 -21.03 -16.84
C GLN A 88 -10.90 -20.79 -17.61
N PRO A 89 -10.86 -20.25 -18.84
CA PRO A 89 -12.06 -19.99 -19.65
C PRO A 89 -12.88 -21.23 -19.99
N ALA A 90 -12.23 -22.41 -20.08
CA ALA A 90 -12.88 -23.68 -20.36
C ALA A 90 -13.84 -24.14 -19.25
N PHE A 91 -13.66 -23.65 -18.02
CA PHE A 91 -14.54 -23.96 -16.89
C PHE A 91 -15.52 -22.82 -16.67
N LYS A 92 -16.81 -23.15 -16.50
CA LYS A 92 -17.89 -22.17 -16.29
C LYS A 92 -18.57 -22.38 -14.94
N GLY A 93 -18.92 -21.27 -14.28
CA GLY A 93 -19.68 -21.29 -13.02
C GLY A 93 -19.10 -22.25 -11.99
N ASN A 94 -19.96 -23.10 -11.42
CA ASN A 94 -19.60 -24.04 -10.36
C ASN A 94 -18.44 -25.00 -10.73
N LYS A 95 -18.23 -25.29 -12.02
CA LYS A 95 -17.09 -26.13 -12.44
C LYS A 95 -15.75 -25.51 -12.04
N LYS A 96 -15.62 -24.18 -12.05
CA LYS A 96 -14.40 -23.49 -11.58
C LYS A 96 -14.13 -23.77 -10.10
N ILE A 97 -15.18 -23.83 -9.28
CA ILE A 97 -15.10 -24.11 -7.84
C ILE A 97 -14.65 -25.56 -7.63
N THR A 98 -15.31 -26.51 -8.27
CA THR A 98 -15.00 -27.94 -8.11
C THR A 98 -13.60 -28.30 -8.60
N GLU A 99 -13.14 -27.74 -9.72
CA GLU A 99 -11.79 -27.98 -10.25
C GLU A 99 -10.71 -27.36 -9.35
N THR A 100 -11.00 -26.20 -8.74
CA THR A 100 -10.11 -25.57 -7.76
C THR A 100 -10.02 -26.39 -6.48
N GLU A 101 -11.16 -26.89 -5.97
CA GLU A 101 -11.22 -27.77 -4.81
C GLU A 101 -10.45 -29.07 -5.06
N SER A 102 -10.64 -29.72 -6.22
CA SER A 102 -9.87 -30.91 -6.64
C SER A 102 -8.37 -30.65 -6.68
N TYR A 103 -7.95 -29.51 -7.24
CA TYR A 103 -6.54 -29.13 -7.29
C TYR A 103 -5.94 -29.01 -5.88
N PHE A 104 -6.61 -28.33 -4.95
CA PHE A 104 -6.10 -28.19 -3.59
C PHE A 104 -6.22 -29.47 -2.76
N GLN A 105 -7.23 -30.30 -2.99
CA GLN A 105 -7.32 -31.63 -2.38
C GLN A 105 -6.12 -32.50 -2.79
N TYR A 106 -5.73 -32.45 -4.07
CA TYR A 106 -4.50 -33.08 -4.55
C TYR A 106 -3.26 -32.54 -3.82
N VAL A 107 -3.07 -31.21 -3.78
CA VAL A 107 -1.95 -30.55 -3.07
C VAL A 107 -1.90 -30.92 -1.57
N LEU A 108 -3.05 -31.01 -0.91
CA LEU A 108 -3.16 -31.34 0.52
C LEU A 108 -2.85 -32.81 0.78
N SER A 109 -3.30 -33.72 -0.08
CA SER A 109 -3.16 -35.16 0.10
C SER A 109 -1.71 -35.68 0.06
N ASN A 110 -0.75 -34.89 -0.45
CA ASN A 110 0.59 -35.38 -0.85
C ASN A 110 0.55 -36.55 -1.85
N ASN A 111 -0.64 -36.97 -2.32
CA ASN A 111 -0.77 -38.05 -3.26
C ASN A 111 -0.38 -37.52 -4.62
N LEU A 112 0.71 -38.04 -5.12
CA LEU A 112 0.95 -38.11 -6.53
C LEU A 112 0.96 -39.60 -6.83
N ASP A 113 0.31 -39.98 -7.92
CA ASP A 113 0.25 -41.36 -8.36
C ASP A 113 1.65 -41.97 -8.43
N ALA A 114 1.73 -43.29 -8.27
CA ALA A 114 2.90 -44.11 -7.92
C ALA A 114 4.21 -43.90 -8.74
N ASP A 115 4.21 -43.09 -9.79
CA ASP A 115 5.37 -42.73 -10.62
C ASP A 115 5.83 -41.26 -10.51
N ASN A 116 5.13 -40.39 -9.78
CA ASN A 116 5.36 -38.93 -9.81
C ASN A 116 5.29 -38.24 -8.43
N SER A 117 5.83 -38.82 -7.36
CA SER A 117 5.87 -38.15 -6.04
C SER A 117 6.41 -36.71 -6.15
N ALA A 118 5.75 -35.73 -5.51
CA ALA A 118 6.21 -34.35 -5.47
C ALA A 118 7.63 -34.39 -4.92
N PRO A 119 8.60 -33.79 -5.62
CA PRO A 119 9.97 -33.89 -5.18
C PRO A 119 10.08 -33.28 -3.79
N ILE A 120 10.71 -34.01 -2.89
CA ILE A 120 11.10 -33.49 -1.59
C ILE A 120 12.34 -32.62 -1.82
N GLY A 121 12.31 -31.41 -1.30
CA GLY A 121 13.45 -30.50 -1.36
C GLY A 121 13.18 -29.20 -0.64
N GLU A 122 14.07 -28.22 -0.85
CA GLU A 122 13.94 -26.92 -0.20
C GLU A 122 12.95 -26.01 -0.93
N CYS A 123 11.92 -25.58 -0.20
CA CYS A 123 10.96 -24.59 -0.69
C CYS A 123 11.68 -23.25 -0.89
N ARG A 124 11.58 -22.69 -2.10
CA ARG A 124 12.30 -21.47 -2.49
C ARG A 124 11.91 -20.20 -1.74
N LEU A 125 10.77 -20.20 -1.04
CA LEU A 125 10.30 -19.05 -0.26
C LEU A 125 10.42 -19.25 1.25
N THR A 126 10.30 -20.48 1.75
CA THR A 126 10.37 -20.75 3.21
C THR A 126 11.71 -21.33 3.66
N GLY A 127 12.53 -21.84 2.73
CA GLY A 127 13.77 -22.57 3.01
C GLY A 127 13.56 -23.95 3.63
N ARG A 128 12.32 -24.40 3.84
CA ARG A 128 12.03 -25.70 4.48
C ARG A 128 12.24 -26.85 3.50
N ASN A 129 12.80 -27.94 4.00
CA ASN A 129 12.77 -29.22 3.31
C ASN A 129 11.37 -29.86 3.44
N THR A 130 10.65 -30.00 2.32
CA THR A 130 9.25 -30.47 2.27
C THR A 130 8.86 -30.92 0.86
N TYR A 131 7.64 -31.42 0.68
CA TYR A 131 7.07 -31.68 -0.64
C TYR A 131 6.91 -30.38 -1.43
N LEU A 132 7.43 -30.37 -2.66
CA LEU A 132 7.45 -29.20 -3.52
C LEU A 132 6.46 -29.31 -4.68
N PHE A 133 5.82 -28.18 -4.96
CA PHE A 133 4.86 -28.02 -6.03
C PHE A 133 5.31 -26.88 -6.95
N PRO A 134 5.11 -27.01 -8.27
CA PRO A 134 5.47 -25.96 -9.22
C PRO A 134 4.56 -24.75 -9.05
N CYS A 135 5.20 -23.59 -8.87
CA CYS A 135 4.57 -22.29 -8.80
C CYS A 135 4.85 -21.51 -10.08
N GLY A 136 3.80 -21.02 -10.73
CA GLY A 136 3.88 -20.19 -11.93
C GLY A 136 2.68 -19.26 -12.02
N ARG A 137 2.55 -18.53 -13.12
CA ARG A 137 1.50 -17.51 -13.30
C ARG A 137 0.04 -17.98 -13.05
N ASN A 138 -0.22 -19.28 -13.02
CA ASN A 138 -1.53 -19.88 -12.75
C ASN A 138 -1.86 -20.04 -11.25
N ASN A 139 -0.87 -19.94 -10.36
CA ASN A 139 -1.04 -20.11 -8.92
C ASN A 139 -0.17 -19.17 -8.06
N SER A 140 0.64 -18.30 -8.68
CA SER A 140 1.29 -17.15 -8.06
C SER A 140 1.24 -15.92 -8.95
N VAL A 141 1.57 -14.77 -8.35
CA VAL A 141 1.73 -13.50 -9.05
C VAL A 141 3.18 -13.31 -9.51
N LEU A 142 3.37 -12.52 -10.57
CA LEU A 142 4.70 -12.08 -11.05
C LEU A 142 5.69 -13.23 -11.32
N SER A 143 5.16 -14.40 -11.67
CA SER A 143 5.92 -15.61 -11.93
C SER A 143 5.84 -15.99 -13.40
N GLY A 144 6.85 -16.70 -13.90
CA GLY A 144 6.88 -17.18 -15.28
C GLY A 144 5.79 -18.20 -15.61
N SER A 145 5.63 -18.49 -16.91
CA SER A 145 4.79 -19.60 -17.37
C SER A 145 5.45 -20.94 -17.05
N THR A 146 4.69 -21.91 -16.56
CA THR A 146 5.19 -23.28 -16.28
C THR A 146 5.50 -24.07 -17.56
N ALA A 147 4.94 -23.67 -18.70
CA ALA A 147 5.16 -24.33 -20.00
C ALA A 147 6.56 -24.07 -20.60
N PHE A 148 7.25 -23.01 -20.17
CA PHE A 148 8.57 -22.63 -20.70
C PHE A 148 9.65 -22.85 -19.63
N VAL A 149 10.03 -24.11 -19.45
CA VAL A 149 11.03 -24.54 -18.44
C VAL A 149 12.39 -23.86 -18.59
N ASN A 150 12.70 -23.36 -19.79
CA ASN A 150 13.94 -22.65 -20.11
C ASN A 150 14.07 -21.28 -19.40
N PHE A 151 13.00 -20.75 -18.82
CA PHE A 151 13.02 -19.50 -18.03
C PHE A 151 13.00 -19.73 -16.52
N HIS A 152 13.06 -20.99 -16.07
CA HIS A 152 13.11 -21.34 -14.66
C HIS A 152 14.46 -21.94 -14.30
N HIS A 153 14.87 -21.76 -13.05
CA HIS A 153 16.12 -22.34 -12.56
C HIS A 153 16.11 -23.86 -12.70
N ASN A 154 17.24 -24.41 -13.14
CA ASN A 154 17.44 -25.86 -13.26
C ASN A 154 16.40 -26.58 -14.14
N PHE A 155 15.87 -25.90 -15.17
CA PHE A 155 14.85 -26.44 -16.09
C PHE A 155 13.60 -26.98 -15.38
N GLN A 156 13.25 -26.41 -14.24
CA GLN A 156 12.07 -26.78 -13.48
C GLN A 156 10.80 -26.24 -14.14
N SER A 157 9.66 -26.85 -13.83
CA SER A 157 8.33 -26.43 -14.33
C SER A 157 7.76 -25.19 -13.63
N GLY A 158 8.58 -24.48 -12.84
CA GLY A 158 8.19 -23.30 -12.08
C GLY A 158 9.11 -23.05 -10.91
N LEU A 159 8.76 -22.06 -10.08
CA LEU A 159 9.36 -21.88 -8.76
C LEU A 159 8.84 -22.99 -7.84
N MET A 160 9.73 -23.83 -7.32
CA MET A 160 9.32 -24.96 -6.49
C MET A 160 9.03 -24.51 -5.04
N VAL A 161 7.78 -24.61 -4.60
CA VAL A 161 7.32 -24.10 -3.30
C VAL A 161 6.52 -25.13 -2.51
N SER A 162 6.33 -24.89 -1.21
CA SER A 162 5.51 -25.77 -0.37
C SER A 162 4.01 -25.56 -0.62
N LYS A 163 3.19 -26.52 -0.20
CA LYS A 163 1.72 -26.40 -0.28
C LYS A 163 1.17 -25.17 0.44
N GLU A 164 1.76 -24.80 1.57
CA GLU A 164 1.32 -23.65 2.37
C GLU A 164 1.46 -22.34 1.59
N ILE A 165 2.52 -22.22 0.78
CA ILE A 165 2.74 -21.05 -0.09
C ILE A 165 1.66 -20.95 -1.17
N LEU A 166 1.32 -22.06 -1.82
CA LEU A 166 0.26 -22.07 -2.83
C LEU A 166 -1.09 -21.68 -2.24
N ILE A 167 -1.38 -22.16 -1.03
CA ILE A 167 -2.58 -21.80 -0.29
C ILE A 167 -2.58 -20.30 0.02
N ARG A 168 -1.48 -19.73 0.53
CA ARG A 168 -1.38 -18.29 0.81
C ARG A 168 -1.63 -17.43 -0.43
N TYR A 169 -0.98 -17.77 -1.55
CA TYR A 169 -1.23 -17.06 -2.80
C TYR A 169 -2.71 -17.07 -3.15
N PHE A 170 -3.40 -18.20 -3.02
CA PHE A 170 -4.82 -18.30 -3.32
C PHE A 170 -5.71 -17.33 -2.53
N PHE A 171 -5.34 -16.98 -1.29
CA PHE A 171 -6.06 -16.00 -0.47
C PHE A 171 -5.64 -14.55 -0.72
N LEU A 172 -4.51 -14.29 -1.38
CA LEU A 172 -4.01 -12.95 -1.69
C LEU A 172 -5.06 -11.99 -2.28
N PRO A 173 -5.94 -12.39 -3.24
CA PRO A 173 -6.93 -11.47 -3.80
C PRO A 173 -7.84 -10.78 -2.78
N LEU A 174 -8.15 -11.44 -1.65
CA LEU A 174 -9.00 -10.87 -0.59
C LEU A 174 -8.28 -9.79 0.23
N GLY A 175 -6.95 -9.76 0.21
CA GLY A 175 -6.11 -8.79 0.92
C GLY A 175 -5.64 -7.62 0.07
N CYS A 176 -6.10 -7.52 -1.18
CA CYS A 176 -5.70 -6.49 -2.13
C CYS A 176 -6.86 -5.59 -2.54
N GLU A 177 -6.51 -4.41 -3.05
CA GLU A 177 -7.44 -3.48 -3.69
C GLU A 177 -7.16 -3.34 -5.19
N GLN A 178 -8.12 -2.79 -5.93
CA GLN A 178 -7.94 -2.36 -7.31
C GLN A 178 -7.66 -0.86 -7.34
N LEU A 179 -6.54 -0.46 -7.95
CA LEU A 179 -6.12 0.93 -8.13
C LEU A 179 -5.81 1.18 -9.60
N GLN A 180 -6.49 2.15 -10.22
CA GLN A 180 -6.35 2.48 -11.66
C GLN A 180 -6.46 1.25 -12.58
N GLY A 181 -7.38 0.33 -12.26
CA GLY A 181 -7.60 -0.89 -13.04
C GLY A 181 -6.59 -2.03 -12.80
N GLN A 182 -5.53 -1.79 -12.04
CA GLN A 182 -4.54 -2.81 -11.64
C GLN A 182 -4.68 -3.17 -10.15
N ILE A 183 -3.90 -4.14 -9.69
CA ILE A 183 -3.89 -4.59 -8.29
C ILE A 183 -2.97 -3.72 -7.46
N ALA A 184 -3.41 -3.32 -6.28
CA ALA A 184 -2.64 -2.63 -5.27
C ALA A 184 -2.50 -3.52 -4.03
N LEU A 185 -1.25 -3.83 -3.67
CA LEU A 185 -0.91 -4.46 -2.40
C LEU A 185 -0.06 -3.47 -1.57
N ILE A 186 -0.55 -3.14 -0.37
CA ILE A 186 0.18 -2.31 0.59
C ILE A 186 0.92 -3.20 1.58
N THR A 187 2.18 -2.86 1.80
CA THR A 187 3.05 -3.52 2.77
C THR A 187 3.87 -2.48 3.51
N SER A 188 4.53 -2.93 4.57
CA SER A 188 5.44 -2.14 5.38
C SER A 188 6.64 -2.97 5.79
N SER A 189 7.76 -2.31 6.05
CA SER A 189 8.89 -2.94 6.73
C SER A 189 8.53 -3.46 8.14
N ASN A 190 7.43 -2.98 8.74
CA ASN A 190 6.85 -3.56 9.95
C ASN A 190 5.74 -4.59 9.59
N PRO A 191 5.93 -5.88 9.91
CA PRO A 191 4.94 -6.93 9.66
C PRO A 191 3.56 -6.66 10.29
N ASP A 192 3.52 -6.01 11.45
CA ASP A 192 2.28 -5.71 12.17
C ASP A 192 1.38 -4.76 11.35
N ILE A 193 2.00 -3.76 10.71
CA ILE A 193 1.31 -2.81 9.82
C ILE A 193 0.83 -3.51 8.54
N SER A 194 1.67 -4.37 7.94
CA SER A 194 1.29 -5.15 6.75
C SER A 194 0.09 -6.06 7.03
N SER A 195 0.14 -6.76 8.17
CA SER A 195 -0.96 -7.58 8.67
C SER A 195 -2.23 -6.76 8.86
N PHE A 196 -2.14 -5.63 9.55
CA PHE A 196 -3.28 -4.75 9.77
C PHE A 196 -4.00 -4.35 8.47
N PHE A 197 -3.28 -3.95 7.43
CA PHE A 197 -3.91 -3.60 6.15
C PHE A 197 -4.58 -4.80 5.48
N CYS A 198 -3.89 -5.95 5.40
CA CYS A 198 -4.45 -7.15 4.78
C CYS A 198 -5.74 -7.60 5.49
N GLN A 199 -5.74 -7.57 6.82
CA GLN A 199 -6.91 -7.92 7.64
C GLN A 199 -8.05 -6.90 7.44
N LYS A 200 -7.74 -5.60 7.42
CA LYS A 200 -8.72 -4.53 7.17
C LYS A 200 -9.39 -4.70 5.79
N ILE A 201 -8.58 -4.87 4.73
CA ILE A 201 -9.07 -5.04 3.36
C ILE A 201 -9.89 -6.35 3.22
N CYS A 202 -9.42 -7.44 3.82
CA CYS A 202 -10.16 -8.71 3.83
C CYS A 202 -11.55 -8.54 4.45
N ASN A 203 -11.63 -7.92 5.62
CA ASN A 203 -12.89 -7.64 6.30
C ASN A 203 -13.82 -6.73 5.45
N GLU A 204 -13.28 -5.69 4.81
CA GLU A 204 -14.06 -4.81 3.92
C GLU A 204 -14.59 -5.55 2.68
N ASN A 205 -13.78 -6.40 2.06
CA ASN A 205 -14.20 -7.29 0.97
C ASN A 205 -15.35 -8.21 1.42
N LEU A 206 -15.21 -8.86 2.59
CA LEU A 206 -16.24 -9.74 3.15
C LEU A 206 -17.55 -9.01 3.44
N ILE A 207 -17.48 -7.79 4.01
CA ILE A 207 -18.65 -6.95 4.25
C ILE A 207 -19.34 -6.59 2.93
N ALA A 208 -18.57 -6.21 1.90
CA ALA A 208 -19.12 -5.85 0.59
C ALA A 208 -19.79 -7.04 -0.10
N VAL A 209 -19.18 -8.23 -0.02
CA VAL A 209 -19.75 -9.49 -0.51
C VAL A 209 -21.02 -9.84 0.25
N GLY A 210 -21.03 -9.75 1.58
CA GLY A 210 -22.20 -10.04 2.41
C GLY A 210 -23.39 -9.12 2.15
N LYS A 211 -23.15 -7.89 1.69
CA LYS A 211 -24.18 -6.93 1.25
C LYS A 211 -24.62 -7.12 -0.20
N GLY A 212 -24.01 -8.02 -0.96
CA GLY A 212 -24.27 -8.18 -2.39
C GLY A 212 -23.82 -7.00 -3.26
N LEU A 213 -22.91 -6.16 -2.76
CA LEU A 213 -22.43 -4.94 -3.43
C LEU A 213 -21.11 -5.15 -4.17
N SER A 214 -20.51 -6.33 -4.06
CA SER A 214 -19.16 -6.61 -4.56
C SER A 214 -19.20 -7.40 -5.87
N GLU A 215 -18.80 -6.75 -6.97
CA GLU A 215 -18.65 -7.37 -8.31
C GLU A 215 -17.19 -7.72 -8.66
N SER A 216 -16.25 -7.31 -7.81
CA SER A 216 -14.81 -7.53 -7.92
C SER A 216 -14.15 -7.29 -6.55
N ILE A 217 -12.83 -7.47 -6.48
CA ILE A 217 -12.04 -6.96 -5.35
C ILE A 217 -12.35 -5.48 -5.07
N LEU A 218 -12.19 -5.07 -3.81
CA LEU A 218 -12.39 -3.71 -3.35
C LEU A 218 -11.66 -2.70 -4.24
N LYS A 219 -12.34 -1.63 -4.64
CA LYS A 219 -11.72 -0.54 -5.39
C LYS A 219 -11.14 0.48 -4.41
N ALA A 220 -9.88 0.85 -4.63
CA ALA A 220 -9.26 1.95 -3.90
C ALA A 220 -10.05 3.23 -4.16
N LYS A 221 -10.20 4.07 -3.14
CA LYS A 221 -10.89 5.36 -3.25
C LYS A 221 -10.13 6.38 -4.12
N THR A 222 -8.80 6.28 -4.15
CA THR A 222 -7.97 7.22 -4.91
C THR A 222 -7.71 6.73 -6.32
N ASN A 223 -7.46 7.68 -7.21
CA ASN A 223 -7.10 7.44 -8.59
C ASN A 223 -5.59 7.59 -8.84
N SER A 224 -4.73 7.66 -7.81
CA SER A 224 -3.28 7.76 -7.97
C SER A 224 -2.53 6.90 -6.93
N PRO A 225 -1.41 6.25 -7.29
CA PRO A 225 -0.55 5.54 -6.34
C PRO A 225 0.04 6.43 -5.26
N GLY A 226 0.43 7.66 -5.62
CA GLY A 226 1.04 8.58 -4.67
C GLY A 226 0.07 9.02 -3.58
N THR A 227 -1.13 9.47 -3.97
CA THR A 227 -2.19 9.84 -3.02
C THR A 227 -2.67 8.62 -2.24
N ALA A 228 -2.71 7.42 -2.85
CA ALA A 228 -3.05 6.19 -2.15
C ALA A 228 -2.10 5.95 -0.96
N LEU A 229 -0.78 6.03 -1.16
CA LEU A 229 0.21 5.84 -0.09
C LEU A 229 0.01 6.81 1.08
N PHE A 230 -0.25 8.09 0.82
CA PHE A 230 -0.50 9.06 1.89
C PHE A 230 -1.85 8.81 2.60
N ARG A 231 -2.88 8.33 1.90
CA ARG A 231 -4.12 7.88 2.54
C ARG A 231 -3.87 6.69 3.48
N TYR A 232 -3.04 5.73 3.08
CA TYR A 232 -2.67 4.63 3.97
C TYR A 232 -1.83 5.13 5.16
N ALA A 233 -0.97 6.13 4.94
CA ALA A 233 -0.26 6.81 6.03
C ALA A 233 -1.24 7.45 7.03
N ASP A 234 -2.30 8.12 6.57
CA ASP A 234 -3.35 8.67 7.45
C ASP A 234 -4.01 7.59 8.31
N ILE A 235 -4.31 6.42 7.74
CA ILE A 235 -4.89 5.29 8.46
C ILE A 235 -3.92 4.81 9.55
N ILE A 236 -2.63 4.66 9.26
CA ILE A 236 -1.65 4.21 10.26
C ILE A 236 -1.48 5.26 11.36
N ILE A 237 -1.32 6.53 11.00
CA ILE A 237 -1.10 7.62 11.96
C ILE A 237 -2.29 7.78 12.92
N SER A 238 -3.50 7.48 12.45
CA SER A 238 -4.73 7.58 13.23
C SER A 238 -5.04 6.31 14.03
N GLU A 239 -4.91 5.12 13.44
CA GLU A 239 -5.33 3.85 14.08
C GLU A 239 -4.17 3.08 14.73
N ARG A 240 -2.91 3.35 14.36
CA ARG A 240 -1.73 2.52 14.66
C ARG A 240 -0.47 3.32 15.00
N ARG A 241 -0.62 4.49 15.61
CA ARG A 241 0.50 5.41 15.91
C ARG A 241 1.65 4.77 16.70
N GLU A 242 1.36 3.97 17.73
CA GLU A 242 2.38 3.30 18.55
C GLU A 242 3.22 2.30 17.75
N GLU A 243 2.58 1.52 16.88
CA GLU A 243 3.24 0.54 16.01
C GLU A 243 4.12 1.22 14.94
N PHE A 244 3.88 2.51 14.68
CA PHE A 244 4.61 3.34 13.73
C PHE A 244 5.82 4.05 14.35
N ASP A 245 5.64 4.71 15.49
CA ASP A 245 6.68 5.60 16.08
C ASP A 245 7.93 4.82 16.55
N ASP A 246 7.79 3.54 16.92
CA ASP A 246 8.87 2.75 17.54
C ASP A 246 9.84 2.07 16.56
N LYS A 247 9.46 1.85 15.28
CA LYS A 247 10.17 0.89 14.40
C LYS A 247 10.75 1.45 13.11
N GLY A 248 10.69 2.76 12.85
CA GLY A 248 11.29 3.31 11.63
C GLY A 248 10.64 2.78 10.35
N SER A 249 9.31 2.62 10.35
CA SER A 249 8.60 1.88 9.31
C SER A 249 8.53 2.63 7.96
N THR A 250 8.69 1.89 6.86
CA THR A 250 8.40 2.35 5.50
C THR A 250 7.06 1.80 5.02
N LEU A 251 6.47 2.40 3.99
CA LEU A 251 5.29 1.85 3.31
C LEU A 251 5.60 1.62 1.85
N SER A 252 5.22 0.46 1.34
CA SER A 252 5.43 0.09 -0.06
C SER A 252 4.11 -0.35 -0.68
N LEU A 253 3.78 0.24 -1.82
CA LEU A 253 2.66 -0.10 -2.67
C LEU A 253 3.17 -0.86 -3.90
N TYR A 254 2.86 -2.15 -3.96
CA TYR A 254 3.04 -2.97 -5.15
C TYR A 254 1.81 -2.78 -6.04
N HIS A 255 2.00 -2.07 -7.15
CA HIS A 255 0.98 -1.80 -8.16
C HIS A 255 1.24 -2.68 -9.37
N PHE A 256 0.42 -3.72 -9.57
CA PHE A 256 0.76 -4.79 -10.50
C PHE A 256 -0.44 -5.40 -11.22
N THR A 257 -0.15 -6.09 -12.31
CA THR A 257 -1.09 -7.00 -12.96
C THR A 257 -0.34 -8.19 -13.56
N ASN A 258 -0.90 -9.39 -13.40
CA ASN A 258 -0.42 -10.62 -14.01
C ASN A 258 -1.18 -10.95 -15.31
N PHE A 259 -1.91 -9.98 -15.87
CA PHE A 259 -2.69 -10.20 -17.09
C PHE A 259 -1.77 -10.50 -18.28
N GLY A 260 -1.99 -11.64 -18.93
CA GLY A 260 -1.00 -12.26 -19.83
C GLY A 260 -0.53 -11.43 -21.02
N ALA A 261 -1.34 -10.47 -21.51
CA ALA A 261 -0.97 -9.62 -22.63
C ALA A 261 -0.02 -8.46 -22.24
N SER A 262 -0.04 -8.03 -20.97
CA SER A 262 0.71 -6.86 -20.49
C SER A 262 0.92 -6.95 -18.98
N PRO A 263 1.71 -7.92 -18.50
CA PRO A 263 2.07 -7.96 -17.08
C PRO A 263 2.89 -6.70 -16.74
N SER A 264 2.62 -6.10 -15.60
CA SER A 264 3.36 -4.92 -15.13
C SER A 264 3.51 -4.94 -13.62
N LEU A 265 4.59 -4.34 -13.14
CA LEU A 265 4.83 -4.09 -11.72
C LEU A 265 5.49 -2.72 -11.58
N MET A 266 4.89 -1.86 -10.77
CA MET A 266 5.47 -0.64 -10.27
C MET A 266 5.47 -0.72 -8.74
N ILE A 267 6.60 -0.38 -8.13
CA ILE A 267 6.73 -0.33 -6.67
C ILE A 267 6.89 1.12 -6.29
N TYR A 268 5.95 1.62 -5.48
CA TYR A 268 6.02 2.95 -4.90
C TYR A 268 6.38 2.81 -3.43
N GLU A 269 7.42 3.49 -2.98
CA GLU A 269 7.84 3.47 -1.59
C GLU A 269 7.68 4.86 -0.98
N LEU A 270 7.09 4.90 0.21
CA LEU A 270 7.07 6.06 1.09
C LEU A 270 8.16 5.87 2.16
N PRO A 271 9.32 6.54 2.02
CA PRO A 271 10.43 6.36 2.94
C PRO A 271 10.07 6.81 4.35
N PHE A 272 10.72 6.22 5.36
CA PHE A 272 10.46 6.54 6.76
C PHE A 272 10.62 8.04 7.07
N GLN A 273 11.61 8.72 6.49
CA GLN A 273 11.80 10.16 6.72
C GLN A 273 10.61 11.00 6.22
N VAL A 274 10.06 10.63 5.06
CA VAL A 274 8.86 11.27 4.49
C VAL A 274 7.65 10.98 5.37
N LEU A 275 7.47 9.73 5.79
CA LEU A 275 6.36 9.35 6.65
C LEU A 275 6.46 9.99 8.05
N LYS A 276 7.66 10.14 8.61
CA LYS A 276 7.92 10.87 9.86
C LYS A 276 7.60 12.36 9.73
N PHE A 277 8.01 13.00 8.63
CA PHE A 277 7.59 14.36 8.31
C PHE A 277 6.06 14.45 8.18
N TYR A 278 5.44 13.48 7.51
CA TYR A 278 3.99 13.45 7.33
C TYR A 278 3.23 13.29 8.66
N SER A 279 3.70 12.43 9.56
CA SER A 279 3.19 12.30 10.93
C SER A 279 3.30 13.60 11.73
N TYR A 280 4.32 14.42 11.47
CA TYR A 280 4.46 15.73 12.08
C TYR A 280 3.39 16.72 11.58
N VAL A 281 3.24 16.86 10.26
CA VAL A 281 2.30 17.83 9.67
C VAL A 281 0.84 17.46 9.87
N THR A 282 0.54 16.18 10.14
CA THR A 282 -0.82 15.69 10.43
C THR A 282 -1.26 15.88 11.88
N LYS A 283 -0.40 16.43 12.75
CA LYS A 283 -0.79 16.80 14.12
C LYS A 283 -1.82 17.94 14.09
N ALA A 284 -2.71 17.97 15.08
CA ALA A 284 -3.78 18.99 15.19
C ALA A 284 -3.27 20.44 15.06
N LYS A 285 -2.05 20.72 15.54
CA LYS A 285 -1.43 22.05 15.43
C LYS A 285 -1.09 22.47 13.99
N HIS A 286 -0.77 21.51 13.11
CA HIS A 286 -0.18 21.77 11.79
C HIS A 286 -1.08 21.37 10.62
N ILE A 287 -2.04 20.48 10.86
CA ILE A 287 -2.84 19.83 9.82
C ILE A 287 -3.63 20.83 8.96
N GLU A 288 -4.16 21.90 9.55
CA GLU A 288 -4.90 22.91 8.80
C GLU A 288 -4.00 23.65 7.82
N SER A 289 -2.85 24.14 8.29
CA SER A 289 -1.85 24.82 7.45
C SER A 289 -1.31 23.88 6.36
N TRP A 290 -1.02 22.63 6.71
CA TRP A 290 -0.60 21.62 5.74
C TRP A 290 -1.67 21.36 4.67
N ASN A 291 -2.91 21.15 5.07
CA ASN A 291 -4.03 20.89 4.17
C ASN A 291 -4.28 22.06 3.21
N ASN A 292 -4.23 23.29 3.71
CA ASN A 292 -4.39 24.50 2.90
C ASN A 292 -3.29 24.61 1.83
N PHE A 293 -2.06 24.26 2.19
CA PHE A 293 -0.93 24.19 1.24
C PHE A 293 -1.13 23.09 0.20
N VAL A 294 -1.33 21.83 0.60
CA VAL A 294 -1.40 20.70 -0.35
C VAL A 294 -2.65 20.73 -1.24
N ARG A 295 -3.73 21.37 -0.78
CA ARG A 295 -4.99 21.52 -1.53
C ARG A 295 -4.78 22.12 -2.92
N ARG A 296 -3.88 23.10 -3.06
CA ARG A 296 -3.57 23.77 -4.34
C ARG A 296 -2.98 22.83 -5.39
N TYR A 297 -2.46 21.68 -4.98
CA TYR A 297 -1.68 20.78 -5.82
C TYR A 297 -2.39 19.47 -6.17
N TYR A 298 -3.65 19.29 -5.74
CA TYR A 298 -4.49 18.24 -6.29
C TYR A 298 -4.86 18.58 -7.73
N HIS A 299 -4.79 17.59 -8.61
CA HIS A 299 -5.10 17.77 -10.01
C HIS A 299 -5.72 16.52 -10.64
N THR A 300 -6.66 16.78 -11.53
CA THR A 300 -7.20 15.83 -12.49
C THR A 300 -7.31 16.52 -13.86
N LYS A 301 -7.71 15.78 -14.90
CA LYS A 301 -7.84 16.36 -16.24
C LYS A 301 -8.87 17.49 -16.24
N GLY A 302 -8.45 18.71 -16.58
CA GLY A 302 -9.32 19.89 -16.68
C GLY A 302 -9.56 20.64 -15.36
N SER A 303 -8.94 20.22 -14.25
CA SER A 303 -9.03 20.95 -12.99
C SER A 303 -8.09 22.16 -12.97
N LYS A 304 -8.52 23.24 -12.31
CA LYS A 304 -7.70 24.40 -11.96
C LYS A 304 -7.94 24.77 -10.50
N TYR A 305 -6.96 25.39 -9.87
CA TYR A 305 -7.14 26.00 -8.57
C TYR A 305 -7.55 27.47 -8.76
N ASP A 306 -8.65 27.84 -8.12
CA ASP A 306 -9.15 29.20 -8.05
C ASP A 306 -8.57 29.86 -6.80
N GLU A 307 -7.63 30.80 -7.01
CA GLU A 307 -6.93 31.50 -5.92
C GLU A 307 -7.87 32.43 -5.15
N GLU A 308 -8.85 33.07 -5.81
CA GLU A 308 -9.75 34.04 -5.18
C GLU A 308 -10.69 33.35 -4.20
N ASN A 309 -11.25 32.21 -4.60
CA ASN A 309 -12.18 31.44 -3.78
C ASN A 309 -11.51 30.35 -2.94
N GLN A 310 -10.20 30.17 -3.09
CA GLN A 310 -9.40 29.10 -2.48
C GLN A 310 -9.99 27.69 -2.68
N LYS A 311 -10.49 27.42 -3.89
CA LYS A 311 -11.22 26.19 -4.22
C LYS A 311 -10.69 25.55 -5.51
N LEU A 312 -10.80 24.24 -5.61
CA LEU A 312 -10.57 23.54 -6.86
C LEU A 312 -11.82 23.65 -7.73
N ILE A 313 -11.62 23.91 -9.01
CA ILE A 313 -12.68 24.02 -10.01
C ILE A 313 -12.41 23.09 -11.18
N ILE A 314 -13.47 22.57 -11.79
CA ILE A 314 -13.41 21.90 -13.09
C ILE A 314 -14.14 22.79 -14.10
N GLN A 315 -13.47 23.09 -15.22
CA GLN A 315 -14.09 23.84 -16.32
C GLN A 315 -14.62 22.87 -17.36
N ASN A 316 -15.95 22.81 -17.51
CA ASN A 316 -16.61 21.98 -18.52
C ASN A 316 -17.50 22.85 -19.40
N ASN A 317 -17.16 23.00 -20.69
CA ASN A 317 -17.96 23.69 -21.71
C ASN A 317 -18.69 24.98 -21.24
N LYS A 318 -17.97 25.86 -20.52
CA LYS A 318 -18.37 27.18 -19.96
C LYS A 318 -18.96 27.20 -18.55
N GLU A 319 -19.20 26.07 -17.90
CA GLU A 319 -19.59 26.02 -16.49
C GLU A 319 -18.37 25.76 -15.59
N ILE A 320 -18.30 26.50 -14.48
CA ILE A 320 -17.29 26.34 -13.42
C ILE A 320 -17.95 25.56 -12.29
N ILE A 321 -17.48 24.34 -12.07
CA ILE A 321 -17.95 23.49 -10.97
C ILE A 321 -16.93 23.57 -9.85
N HIS A 322 -17.34 24.05 -8.68
CA HIS A 322 -16.50 24.01 -7.47
C HIS A 322 -16.52 22.61 -6.86
N VAL A 323 -15.35 22.06 -6.62
CA VAL A 323 -15.15 20.68 -6.16
C VAL A 323 -15.08 20.64 -4.63
N VAL A 324 -15.83 19.72 -4.03
CA VAL A 324 -15.83 19.49 -2.57
C VAL A 324 -14.62 18.66 -2.13
N SER A 325 -14.27 18.74 -0.84
CA SER A 325 -13.06 18.10 -0.30
C SER A 325 -13.00 16.59 -0.47
N SER A 326 -14.12 15.91 -0.32
CA SER A 326 -14.20 14.45 -0.49
C SER A 326 -13.83 13.99 -1.90
N GLU A 327 -14.04 14.82 -2.92
CA GLU A 327 -13.79 14.45 -4.32
C GLU A 327 -12.34 14.68 -4.72
N TYR A 328 -11.77 15.85 -4.42
CA TYR A 328 -10.41 16.14 -4.86
C TYR A 328 -9.34 15.37 -4.09
N GLN A 329 -9.62 14.93 -2.86
CA GLN A 329 -8.69 14.12 -2.08
C GLN A 329 -8.42 12.74 -2.71
N GLU A 330 -9.23 12.34 -3.68
CA GLU A 330 -9.03 11.12 -4.46
C GLU A 330 -8.12 11.33 -5.68
N TRP A 331 -7.78 12.58 -6.02
CA TRP A 331 -6.98 12.94 -7.18
C TRP A 331 -5.47 12.81 -6.93
N SER A 332 -4.69 12.90 -8.00
CA SER A 332 -3.23 13.01 -7.92
C SER A 332 -2.83 14.30 -7.23
N ASN A 333 -1.77 14.27 -6.42
CA ASN A 333 -1.25 15.45 -5.74
C ASN A 333 0.25 15.63 -6.01
N THR A 334 0.62 16.76 -6.59
CA THR A 334 2.02 17.03 -7.00
C THR A 334 2.99 17.09 -5.81
N ILE A 335 2.54 17.51 -4.63
CA ILE A 335 3.38 17.54 -3.42
C ILE A 335 3.68 16.12 -2.97
N TYR A 336 2.66 15.27 -2.91
CA TYR A 336 2.82 13.85 -2.56
C TYR A 336 3.71 13.12 -3.54
N ASP A 337 3.51 13.33 -4.84
CA ASP A 337 4.37 12.74 -5.88
C ASP A 337 5.83 13.25 -5.76
N SER A 338 6.03 14.53 -5.43
CA SER A 338 7.37 15.09 -5.23
C SER A 338 8.07 14.47 -4.02
N LEU A 339 7.35 14.34 -2.89
CA LEU A 339 7.86 13.71 -1.68
C LEU A 339 8.26 12.24 -1.91
N LEU A 340 7.43 11.47 -2.62
CA LEU A 340 7.72 10.07 -2.96
C LEU A 340 8.95 9.93 -3.87
N ASN A 341 9.11 10.85 -4.83
CA ASN A 341 10.21 10.82 -5.78
C ASN A 341 11.48 11.53 -5.28
N GLY A 342 11.56 11.89 -3.99
CA GLY A 342 12.71 12.59 -3.41
C GLY A 342 12.96 13.99 -4.00
N LYS A 343 11.94 14.61 -4.61
CA LYS A 343 12.03 15.96 -5.17
C LYS A 343 11.72 16.98 -4.09
N SER A 344 12.50 18.07 -4.08
CA SER A 344 12.29 19.16 -3.12
C SER A 344 10.93 19.84 -3.34
N ILE A 345 10.21 20.09 -2.24
CA ILE A 345 8.96 20.87 -2.25
C ILE A 345 9.13 22.29 -1.72
N LEU A 346 10.37 22.72 -1.39
CA LEU A 346 10.63 24.09 -0.93
C LEU A 346 10.18 25.14 -1.94
N GLY A 347 10.37 24.89 -3.25
CA GLY A 347 9.93 25.82 -4.28
C GLY A 347 8.41 26.00 -4.29
N TYR A 348 7.66 24.93 -4.03
CA TYR A 348 6.21 24.98 -3.88
C TYR A 348 5.80 25.75 -2.62
N MET A 349 6.44 25.46 -1.48
CA MET A 349 6.21 26.18 -0.22
C MET A 349 6.49 27.67 -0.38
N LEU A 350 7.64 28.05 -0.96
CA LEU A 350 8.01 29.45 -1.18
C LEU A 350 6.99 30.17 -2.08
N LYS A 351 6.54 29.53 -3.17
CA LYS A 351 5.51 30.11 -4.03
C LYS A 351 4.21 30.34 -3.24
N TYR A 352 3.83 29.41 -2.38
CA TYR A 352 2.64 29.52 -1.54
C TYR A 352 2.77 30.64 -0.49
N CYS A 353 3.93 30.75 0.18
CA CYS A 353 4.22 31.76 1.21
C CYS A 353 4.11 33.21 0.72
N ARG A 354 4.24 33.45 -0.60
CA ARG A 354 4.13 34.80 -1.18
C ARG A 354 2.71 35.34 -1.14
N GLU A 355 1.72 34.45 -1.06
CA GLU A 355 0.30 34.77 -1.19
C GLU A 355 -0.50 34.35 0.06
N ASN A 356 0.03 33.42 0.86
CA ASN A 356 -0.68 32.78 1.96
C ASN A 356 0.27 32.50 3.13
N ASP A 357 -0.27 32.38 4.33
CA ASP A 357 0.48 31.98 5.52
C ASP A 357 0.66 30.44 5.58
N ILE A 358 1.84 30.01 6.00
CA ILE A 358 2.15 28.60 6.27
C ILE A 358 2.91 28.52 7.58
N ASP A 359 2.57 27.54 8.41
CA ASP A 359 3.29 27.34 9.67
C ASP A 359 4.77 27.06 9.39
N TYR A 360 5.62 28.01 9.78
CA TYR A 360 7.06 27.94 9.57
C TYR A 360 7.69 26.66 10.17
N ASN A 361 7.10 26.09 11.23
CA ASN A 361 7.59 24.85 11.79
C ASN A 361 7.48 23.68 10.79
N ILE A 362 6.53 23.70 9.86
CA ILE A 362 6.45 22.72 8.76
C ILE A 362 7.70 22.84 7.89
N ILE A 363 8.10 24.05 7.52
CA ILE A 363 9.30 24.32 6.70
C ILE A 363 10.57 23.90 7.44
N LYS A 364 10.66 24.23 8.73
CA LYS A 364 11.79 23.84 9.60
C LYS A 364 11.94 22.32 9.67
N ILE A 365 10.88 21.59 9.99
CA ILE A 365 10.93 20.13 10.10
C ILE A 365 11.14 19.47 8.74
N TYR A 366 10.59 20.02 7.65
CA TYR A 366 10.87 19.55 6.30
C TYR A 366 12.37 19.65 5.97
N SER A 367 12.97 20.81 6.28
CA SER A 367 14.38 21.07 6.02
C SER A 367 15.31 20.12 6.79
N ILE A 368 14.95 19.77 8.03
CA ILE A 368 15.71 18.81 8.84
C ILE A 368 15.51 17.38 8.34
N ASN A 369 14.27 16.91 8.26
CA ASN A 369 13.97 15.49 8.05
C ASN A 369 14.12 15.06 6.58
N ILE A 370 13.80 15.94 5.63
CA ILE A 370 13.78 15.61 4.20
C ILE A 370 15.05 16.09 3.50
N LEU A 371 15.49 17.32 3.77
CA LEU A 371 16.69 17.87 3.13
C LEU A 371 17.98 17.58 3.91
N GLY A 372 17.89 17.04 5.13
CA GLY A 372 19.05 16.71 5.96
C GLY A 372 19.81 17.94 6.46
N MET A 373 19.16 19.10 6.54
CA MET A 373 19.78 20.31 7.06
C MET A 373 20.01 20.19 8.57
N LYS A 374 21.20 20.61 9.02
CA LYS A 374 21.52 20.70 10.44
C LYS A 374 20.68 21.79 11.11
N LYS A 375 20.29 21.57 12.37
CA LYS A 375 19.49 22.53 13.14
C LYS A 375 20.21 23.88 13.23
N GLU A 376 21.52 23.88 13.45
CA GLU A 376 22.36 25.09 13.54
C GLU A 376 22.36 25.89 12.23
N THR A 377 22.22 25.22 11.08
CA THR A 377 22.10 25.89 9.78
C THR A 377 20.77 26.63 9.69
N ILE A 378 19.69 26.02 10.16
CA ILE A 378 18.36 26.64 10.15
C ILE A 378 18.31 27.81 11.12
N ASP A 379 18.82 27.63 12.34
CA ASP A 379 18.84 28.69 13.35
C ASP A 379 19.66 29.91 12.88
N LYS A 380 20.71 29.71 12.06
CA LYS A 380 21.43 30.83 11.41
C LYS A 380 20.62 31.50 10.31
N ILE A 381 19.84 30.76 9.53
CA ILE A 381 18.94 31.33 8.51
C ILE A 381 17.86 32.19 9.19
N GLU A 382 17.30 31.72 10.32
CA GLU A 382 16.37 32.49 11.15
C GLU A 382 17.01 33.79 11.62
N GLN A 383 18.20 33.74 12.24
CA GLN A 383 18.91 34.95 12.68
C GLN A 383 19.18 35.95 11.55
N MET A 384 19.53 35.46 10.36
CA MET A 384 19.72 36.32 9.19
C MET A 384 18.41 36.97 8.74
N ALA A 385 17.30 36.23 8.77
CA ALA A 385 15.98 36.77 8.42
C ALA A 385 15.54 37.85 9.41
N ASP A 386 15.68 37.60 10.72
CA ASP A 386 15.36 38.55 11.79
C ASP A 386 16.19 39.84 11.62
N TYR A 387 17.50 39.71 11.38
CA TYR A 387 18.37 40.87 11.14
C TYR A 387 17.92 41.71 9.93
N ILE A 388 17.49 41.08 8.83
CA ILE A 388 17.00 41.81 7.64
C ILE A 388 15.73 42.57 7.97
N ILE A 389 14.80 41.95 8.70
CA ILE A 389 13.52 42.56 9.08
C ILE A 389 13.76 43.72 10.05
N ASP A 390 14.61 43.53 11.07
CA ASP A 390 14.88 44.54 12.09
C ASP A 390 15.67 45.74 11.56
N SER A 391 16.52 45.52 10.55
CA SER A 391 17.44 46.55 10.03
C SER A 391 16.89 47.33 8.83
N ASN A 392 15.69 47.00 8.31
CA ASN A 392 15.17 47.58 7.09
C ASN A 392 13.68 47.95 7.19
N ASP A 393 13.28 48.99 6.46
CA ASP A 393 11.87 49.26 6.14
C ASP A 393 11.36 48.31 5.03
N GLU A 394 10.06 48.29 4.73
CA GLU A 394 9.48 47.38 3.71
C GLU A 394 10.22 47.44 2.35
N ILE A 395 10.63 48.63 1.92
CA ILE A 395 11.37 48.84 0.67
C ILE A 395 12.80 48.28 0.79
N GLY A 396 13.45 48.48 1.94
CA GLY A 396 14.75 47.93 2.27
C GLY A 396 14.75 46.41 2.33
N ILE A 397 13.72 45.79 2.91
CA ILE A 397 13.52 44.34 2.95
C ILE A 397 13.44 43.80 1.51
N GLY A 398 12.64 44.42 0.64
CA GLY A 398 12.54 44.01 -0.77
C GLY A 398 13.88 44.08 -1.52
N LYS A 399 14.70 45.10 -1.24
CA LYS A 399 16.07 45.22 -1.81
C LYS A 399 17.02 44.16 -1.24
N ALA A 400 16.95 43.91 0.06
CA ALA A 400 17.76 42.92 0.75
C ALA A 400 17.47 41.50 0.21
N ILE A 401 16.19 41.14 0.03
CA ILE A 401 15.78 39.88 -0.58
C ILE A 401 16.29 39.76 -2.01
N LYS A 402 16.12 40.79 -2.86
CA LYS A 402 16.65 40.76 -4.24
C LYS A 402 18.17 40.58 -4.29
N LYS A 403 18.90 41.17 -3.34
CA LYS A 403 20.35 41.01 -3.22
C LYS A 403 20.71 39.58 -2.80
N LEU A 404 19.98 38.99 -1.86
CA LEU A 404 20.09 37.59 -1.44
C LEU A 404 19.82 36.61 -2.58
N ASP A 405 18.75 36.82 -3.35
CA ASP A 405 18.41 36.00 -4.53
C ASP A 405 19.53 36.02 -5.59
N GLY A 406 20.32 37.10 -5.62
CA GLY A 406 21.48 37.25 -6.51
C GLY A 406 22.78 36.60 -6.02
N VAL A 407 22.84 36.10 -4.77
CA VAL A 407 24.03 35.48 -4.18
C VAL A 407 24.30 34.13 -4.84
N LYS A 408 25.49 33.95 -5.42
CA LYS A 408 25.86 32.71 -6.16
C LYS A 408 26.85 31.82 -5.42
N ASN A 409 27.47 32.30 -4.35
CA ASN A 409 28.50 31.57 -3.61
C ASN A 409 28.56 31.98 -2.13
N SER A 410 29.30 31.22 -1.32
CA SER A 410 29.44 31.42 0.13
C SER A 410 30.22 32.67 0.53
N TYR A 411 31.01 33.25 -0.38
CA TYR A 411 31.72 34.51 -0.14
C TYR A 411 30.76 35.69 -0.20
N ASP A 412 29.93 35.74 -1.25
CA ASP A 412 28.90 36.76 -1.43
C ASP A 412 27.88 36.75 -0.29
N LEU A 413 27.53 35.56 0.22
CA LEU A 413 26.64 35.42 1.37
C LEU A 413 27.25 36.01 2.64
N ARG A 414 28.54 35.74 2.93
CA ARG A 414 29.22 36.31 4.10
C ARG A 414 29.24 37.83 4.06
N ARG A 415 29.48 38.39 2.86
CA ARG A 415 29.50 39.84 2.62
C ARG A 415 28.14 40.52 2.70
N PHE A 416 27.07 39.75 2.72
CA PHE A 416 25.72 40.25 2.93
C PHE A 416 25.38 40.39 4.41
N VAL A 417 25.95 39.51 5.26
CA VAL A 417 25.71 39.45 6.71
C VAL A 417 26.74 40.27 7.51
N SER A 418 27.87 40.62 6.89
CA SER A 418 28.89 41.53 7.43
C SER A 418 28.54 42.97 7.11
#